data_AF-A0A8P0SK75-F1
#
_entry.id   AF-A0A8P0SK75-F1
#
_cell.length_a   1.000
_cell.length_b   1.000
_cell.length_c   1.000
_cell.angle_alpha   90.00
_cell.angle_beta   90.00
_cell.angle_gamma   90.00
#
_symmetry.space_group_name_H-M   'P 1'
#
loop_
_entity.id
_entity.type
_entity.pdbx_description
1 polymer ?
#
loop_
_entity_poly.entity_id
_entity_poly.type
_entity_poly.pdbx_seq_one_letter_code
_entity_poly.pdbx_strand_id
1 'polypeptide(L)'
;MAATTTSIRQFSTSGSVKGLCGPGGGFSPMSSVRVGGACRAPSLLGVGSCGTMSVTSSRFSAGLGGGYGGGYTCSLGGGFGSGFGSGFGAGFGVGFGSGFSSSDALLGGSEKETMQNLNDRLASYLDKVRALEEANADLEVKIHDWYKKQGPGPARDYSHFFKTIEELRNKILAATIDNASLVLQIDNARLAADDFRTKYETELNLRMSVEADTNGLRRVLDELTLARADLEMQIESLKEELAYLKKNHEEEISALRGQVGGQVSVEVDSAPGIDLAKILSDMRSQYEVMAEKNRKDAEAWFTSRTEELSREVAGHTEQLQISKTEVTDLRRTLQGLEIELQSQLSMKAALEGTLAETEARFGAQLAQIQALISSMEAQLSDVRADTERQNQEYQQLMDIKSRLEQEIATYRSLLEGQDAHYNNLPTPKAL
;
A
#
# COMPACT_ATOMS: atom_id res chain seq x y z
N MET A 1 -9.18 73.20 4.72
CA MET A 1 -8.55 73.54 3.42
C MET A 1 -7.11 73.96 3.67
N ALA A 2 -6.22 73.62 2.72
CA ALA A 2 -4.77 73.74 2.74
C ALA A 2 -4.02 72.61 3.46
N ALA A 3 -3.70 71.58 2.67
CA ALA A 3 -2.65 70.61 2.94
C ALA A 3 -1.30 71.18 2.47
N THR A 4 -0.21 70.90 3.20
CA THR A 4 1.13 70.95 2.62
C THR A 4 2.04 69.90 3.29
N THR A 5 2.33 68.90 2.47
CA THR A 5 3.36 67.85 2.52
C THR A 5 4.76 68.46 2.77
N THR A 6 5.72 67.81 3.44
CA THR A 6 6.81 67.00 2.83
C THR A 6 7.95 66.89 3.87
N SER A 7 8.28 65.67 4.35
CA SER A 7 9.50 64.88 4.12
C SER A 7 10.87 65.53 4.41
N ILE A 8 11.71 64.83 5.19
CA ILE A 8 13.10 64.38 4.87
C ILE A 8 13.99 64.29 6.13
N ARG A 9 14.60 63.10 6.26
CA ARG A 9 15.89 62.66 6.87
C ARG A 9 16.70 63.63 7.73
N GLN A 10 17.37 63.05 8.74
CA GLN A 10 18.79 63.20 9.18
C GLN A 10 18.90 62.77 10.67
N PHE A 11 19.99 62.34 11.31
CA PHE A 11 21.41 62.14 11.02
C PHE A 11 21.96 61.18 12.10
N SER A 12 23.00 60.40 11.77
CA SER A 12 23.85 59.66 12.72
C SER A 12 24.65 60.60 13.61
N THR A 13 25.06 60.17 14.82
CA THR A 13 26.40 60.53 15.33
C THR A 13 26.97 59.46 16.26
N SER A 14 28.24 59.15 16.01
CA SER A 14 29.12 58.22 16.69
C SER A 14 29.94 58.96 17.76
N GLY A 15 30.33 58.30 18.85
CA GLY A 15 31.22 58.86 19.87
C GLY A 15 32.04 57.77 20.55
N SER A 16 33.30 57.65 20.12
CA SER A 16 34.32 56.72 20.59
C SER A 16 35.13 57.33 21.74
N VAL A 17 35.48 56.56 22.76
CA VAL A 17 36.66 56.82 23.60
C VAL A 17 37.45 55.55 23.89
N LYS A 18 38.76 55.65 23.62
CA LYS A 18 39.83 54.68 23.86
C LYS A 18 40.18 54.60 25.35
N GLY A 19 40.74 53.45 25.75
CA GLY A 19 40.93 53.05 27.14
C GLY A 19 42.24 53.46 27.81
N LEU A 20 42.54 52.78 28.92
CA LEU A 20 43.87 52.67 29.53
C LEU A 20 43.91 51.44 30.48
N CYS A 21 45.12 50.97 30.74
CA CYS A 21 45.48 49.58 31.06
C CYS A 21 46.13 49.46 32.46
N GLY A 22 45.75 48.42 33.21
CA GLY A 22 46.58 47.63 34.16
C GLY A 22 46.65 48.08 35.64
N PRO A 23 47.27 47.28 36.56
CA PRO A 23 47.51 45.83 36.57
C PRO A 23 47.27 45.12 37.95
N GLY A 24 47.31 43.76 37.96
CA GLY A 24 47.69 42.92 39.13
C GLY A 24 46.52 42.29 39.90
N GLY A 25 46.53 41.01 40.32
CA GLY A 25 47.53 39.93 40.30
C GLY A 25 46.89 38.58 40.71
N GLY A 26 47.62 37.47 40.56
CA GLY A 26 47.16 36.06 40.61
C GLY A 26 46.71 35.55 41.99
N PHE A 27 46.29 34.29 42.17
CA PHE A 27 47.05 33.05 41.92
C PHE A 27 46.14 31.81 41.69
N SER A 28 46.73 30.80 41.02
CA SER A 28 46.24 29.46 40.66
C SER A 28 46.04 28.50 41.88
N PRO A 29 45.53 27.24 41.73
CA PRO A 29 46.37 26.15 41.19
C PRO A 29 45.67 24.99 40.41
N MET A 30 46.50 24.28 39.63
CA MET A 30 46.60 22.81 39.41
C MET A 30 45.34 21.96 39.16
N SER A 31 45.18 21.37 37.97
CA SER A 31 45.56 19.99 37.60
C SER A 31 44.77 18.87 38.30
N SER A 32 43.90 18.16 37.56
CA SER A 32 44.24 16.81 37.02
C SER A 32 43.04 16.12 36.35
N VAL A 33 43.30 15.66 35.11
CA VAL A 33 42.97 14.33 34.56
C VAL A 33 41.51 13.94 34.26
N ARG A 34 41.23 13.89 32.94
CA ARG A 34 40.64 12.82 32.07
C ARG A 34 39.49 11.97 32.65
N VAL A 35 38.40 11.67 31.96
CA VAL A 35 38.20 11.07 30.60
C VAL A 35 36.71 11.36 30.26
N GLY A 36 36.35 12.06 29.17
CA GLY A 36 36.19 11.54 27.80
C GLY A 36 34.80 10.90 27.61
N GLY A 37 33.91 11.26 26.69
CA GLY A 37 33.81 12.27 25.62
C GLY A 37 32.30 12.40 25.31
N ALA A 38 31.76 13.60 25.16
CA ALA A 38 31.61 14.33 23.90
C ALA A 38 30.69 13.63 22.87
N CYS A 39 29.37 13.79 23.03
CA CYS A 39 28.43 13.87 21.92
C CYS A 39 28.45 15.32 21.41
N ARG A 40 28.91 15.52 20.17
CA ARG A 40 28.66 16.75 19.39
C ARG A 40 27.97 16.33 18.09
N ALA A 41 26.74 16.81 17.91
CA ALA A 41 26.11 17.00 16.61
C ALA A 41 26.55 18.37 16.03
N PRO A 42 25.92 18.89 14.96
CA PRO A 42 26.01 18.51 13.55
C PRO A 42 26.54 19.70 12.70
N SER A 43 26.57 19.57 11.38
CA SER A 43 26.74 20.69 10.43
C SER A 43 25.71 20.49 9.32
N LEU A 44 24.60 21.24 9.27
CA LEU A 44 24.38 22.64 8.81
C LEU A 44 24.41 22.84 7.29
N LEU A 45 23.33 23.50 6.82
CA LEU A 45 23.08 24.25 5.58
C LEU A 45 22.58 23.44 4.36
N GLY A 46 21.49 23.83 3.66
CA GLY A 46 20.64 25.01 3.81
C GLY A 46 19.50 25.12 2.78
N VAL A 47 18.54 25.99 3.11
CA VAL A 47 17.78 26.95 2.27
C VAL A 47 17.12 26.50 0.95
N GLY A 48 15.80 26.73 0.84
CA GLY A 48 15.23 27.31 -0.39
C GLY A 48 13.83 26.87 -0.84
N SER A 49 12.81 27.65 -0.43
CA SER A 49 11.65 28.14 -1.23
C SER A 49 10.66 27.20 -1.97
N CYS A 50 9.39 27.33 -1.56
CA CYS A 50 8.14 27.51 -2.34
C CYS A 50 8.10 27.04 -3.82
N GLY A 51 7.13 26.16 -4.15
CA GLY A 51 6.76 25.85 -5.52
C GLY A 51 5.57 24.88 -5.63
N THR A 52 4.47 25.41 -6.11
CA THR A 52 3.16 24.82 -6.43
C THR A 52 3.15 23.52 -7.28
N MET A 53 2.21 22.63 -6.93
CA MET A 53 1.48 21.61 -7.72
C MET A 53 1.92 21.33 -9.17
N SER A 54 2.22 20.05 -9.47
CA SER A 54 1.49 19.28 -10.50
C SER A 54 1.91 17.81 -10.57
N VAL A 55 0.88 17.03 -10.87
CA VAL A 55 0.83 15.62 -11.25
C VAL A 55 1.74 15.36 -12.45
N THR A 56 2.59 14.34 -12.41
CA THR A 56 2.90 13.53 -13.60
C THR A 56 3.30 12.12 -13.18
N SER A 57 2.56 11.19 -13.75
CA SER A 57 2.75 9.77 -13.85
C SER A 57 4.18 9.31 -14.11
N SER A 58 4.66 8.35 -13.30
CA SER A 58 5.59 7.33 -13.77
C SER A 58 4.87 5.98 -13.73
N ARG A 59 4.33 5.60 -14.89
CA ARG A 59 3.90 4.23 -15.18
C ARG A 59 5.12 3.32 -15.04
N PHE A 60 5.07 2.36 -14.12
CA PHE A 60 5.92 1.18 -14.19
C PHE A 60 5.08 0.06 -14.80
N SER A 61 5.09 -0.01 -16.13
CA SER A 61 4.64 -1.16 -16.88
C SER A 61 5.80 -2.15 -16.96
N ALA A 62 5.78 -3.18 -16.12
CA ALA A 62 6.57 -4.38 -16.37
C ALA A 62 5.77 -5.24 -17.36
N GLY A 63 5.98 -4.99 -18.65
CA GLY A 63 5.69 -5.95 -19.70
C GLY A 63 6.74 -7.06 -19.67
N LEU A 64 6.29 -8.30 -19.65
CA LEU A 64 7.13 -9.46 -19.95
C LEU A 64 6.46 -10.22 -21.10
N GLY A 65 6.92 -9.90 -22.30
CA GLY A 65 6.76 -10.72 -23.49
C GLY A 65 7.97 -11.64 -23.64
N GLY A 66 7.72 -12.81 -24.24
CA GLY A 66 8.67 -13.89 -24.55
C GLY A 66 8.16 -15.19 -23.93
N GLY A 67 7.57 -16.14 -24.66
CA GLY A 67 7.94 -16.65 -25.98
C GLY A 67 8.72 -17.96 -25.79
N TYR A 68 8.32 -19.03 -26.50
CA TYR A 68 8.69 -20.46 -26.38
C TYR A 68 7.85 -21.23 -25.33
N GLY A 69 7.13 -22.30 -25.63
CA GLY A 69 6.98 -23.11 -26.84
C GLY A 69 6.15 -24.37 -26.50
N GLY A 70 5.61 -25.04 -27.52
CA GLY A 70 5.07 -26.39 -27.38
C GLY A 70 3.55 -26.50 -27.54
N GLY A 71 3.08 -26.36 -28.77
CA GLY A 71 1.76 -26.86 -29.15
C GLY A 71 1.79 -28.37 -29.34
N TYR A 72 0.74 -29.05 -28.89
CA TYR A 72 0.26 -30.32 -29.44
C TYR A 72 -1.26 -30.33 -29.33
N THR A 73 -1.93 -29.65 -30.27
CA THR A 73 -3.29 -30.01 -30.67
C THR A 73 -3.15 -31.01 -31.79
N CYS A 74 -3.35 -32.31 -31.52
CA CYS A 74 -3.50 -33.28 -32.59
C CYS A 74 -4.95 -33.29 -33.06
N SER A 75 -5.17 -32.70 -34.24
CA SER A 75 -6.32 -32.95 -35.10
C SER A 75 -6.56 -34.45 -35.27
N LEU A 76 -7.80 -34.87 -35.09
CA LEU A 76 -8.35 -36.05 -35.76
C LEU A 76 -8.41 -35.72 -37.26
N GLY A 77 -7.46 -36.25 -38.02
CA GLY A 77 -7.36 -36.05 -39.45
C GLY A 77 -6.35 -37.04 -40.02
N GLY A 78 -6.83 -38.20 -40.44
CA GLY A 78 -5.98 -39.29 -40.92
C GLY A 78 -6.80 -40.40 -41.54
N GLY A 79 -7.44 -40.09 -42.67
CA GLY A 79 -7.86 -41.12 -43.60
C GLY A 79 -6.62 -41.82 -44.16
N PHE A 80 -6.54 -43.13 -43.95
CA PHE A 80 -5.65 -44.00 -44.71
C PHE A 80 -6.52 -45.03 -45.43
N GLY A 81 -6.91 -44.68 -46.65
CA GLY A 81 -7.17 -45.67 -47.67
C GLY A 81 -5.84 -46.34 -48.02
N SER A 82 -5.81 -47.66 -47.95
CA SER A 82 -4.80 -48.48 -48.61
C SER A 82 -5.51 -49.56 -49.39
N GLY A 83 -6.00 -49.14 -50.56
CA GLY A 83 -6.15 -50.05 -51.68
C GLY A 83 -4.75 -50.38 -52.19
N PHE A 84 -4.35 -51.64 -52.06
CA PHE A 84 -3.35 -52.25 -52.91
C PHE A 84 -4.00 -53.45 -53.59
N GLY A 85 -4.57 -53.18 -54.77
CA GLY A 85 -4.67 -54.19 -55.79
C GLY A 85 -3.27 -54.49 -56.32
N SER A 86 -2.93 -55.76 -56.41
CA SER A 86 -1.81 -56.24 -57.21
C SER A 86 -2.17 -57.63 -57.70
N GLY A 87 -2.74 -57.65 -58.91
CA GLY A 87 -2.76 -58.83 -59.76
C GLY A 87 -1.45 -58.95 -60.51
N PHE A 88 -0.89 -60.15 -60.50
CA PHE A 88 0.10 -60.74 -61.41
C PHE A 88 0.14 -62.22 -60.96
N GLY A 89 -0.04 -63.27 -61.77
CA GLY A 89 0.19 -63.44 -63.20
C GLY A 89 1.20 -64.58 -63.39
N ALA A 90 0.77 -65.66 -64.06
CA ALA A 90 1.57 -66.80 -64.58
C ALA A 90 2.21 -67.75 -63.52
N GLY A 91 2.34 -69.06 -63.73
CA GLY A 91 2.14 -69.93 -64.89
C GLY A 91 2.95 -71.22 -64.70
N PHE A 92 2.61 -72.27 -65.45
CA PHE A 92 3.35 -73.55 -65.66
C PHE A 92 3.48 -74.51 -64.45
N GLY A 93 3.34 -75.84 -64.59
CA GLY A 93 3.16 -76.73 -65.73
C GLY A 93 3.56 -78.17 -65.36
N VAL A 94 3.08 -79.14 -66.16
CA VAL A 94 3.53 -80.55 -66.36
C VAL A 94 3.38 -81.54 -65.18
N GLY A 95 2.96 -82.81 -65.32
CA GLY A 95 2.71 -83.67 -66.49
C GLY A 95 3.34 -85.06 -66.30
N PHE A 96 2.52 -86.11 -66.13
CA PHE A 96 2.81 -87.54 -66.43
C PHE A 96 1.50 -88.34 -66.21
N GLY A 97 0.98 -89.21 -67.07
CA GLY A 97 1.49 -89.90 -68.25
C GLY A 97 1.31 -91.42 -68.10
N SER A 98 0.70 -92.08 -69.09
CA SER A 98 0.46 -93.53 -69.28
C SER A 98 -0.94 -94.03 -68.84
N GLY A 99 -1.79 -94.63 -69.69
CA GLY A 99 -1.63 -95.10 -71.06
C GLY A 99 -2.57 -96.29 -71.32
N PHE A 100 -3.09 -96.35 -72.56
CA PHE A 100 -3.64 -97.50 -73.30
C PHE A 100 -5.10 -97.37 -73.79
N SER A 101 -5.18 -97.14 -75.11
CA SER A 101 -6.30 -97.41 -76.01
C SER A 101 -6.72 -98.88 -75.97
N SER A 102 -8.01 -99.14 -76.10
CA SER A 102 -8.62 -99.79 -77.30
C SER A 102 -9.96 -100.44 -76.97
N SER A 103 -10.90 -100.32 -77.93
CA SER A 103 -12.14 -101.11 -78.13
C SER A 103 -13.14 -101.10 -76.96
N ASP A 104 -14.25 -100.38 -77.04
CA ASP A 104 -15.45 -100.70 -77.83
C ASP A 104 -16.03 -102.11 -77.54
N ALA A 105 -17.34 -102.11 -77.35
CA ALA A 105 -18.25 -103.24 -77.12
C ALA A 105 -18.50 -103.73 -75.67
N LEU A 106 -19.77 -103.50 -75.28
CA LEU A 106 -20.67 -104.40 -74.55
C LEU A 106 -21.02 -104.07 -73.08
N LEU A 107 -22.00 -103.17 -72.94
CA LEU A 107 -23.12 -103.18 -71.98
C LEU A 107 -23.18 -104.35 -70.97
N GLY A 108 -22.95 -104.05 -69.68
CA GLY A 108 -23.37 -104.91 -68.56
C GLY A 108 -22.54 -104.83 -67.27
N GLY A 109 -22.41 -103.65 -66.62
CA GLY A 109 -21.61 -103.53 -65.38
C GLY A 109 -21.70 -102.23 -64.57
N SER A 110 -22.66 -101.34 -64.84
CA SER A 110 -22.62 -99.92 -64.46
C SER A 110 -23.07 -99.55 -63.03
N GLU A 111 -23.59 -100.48 -62.22
CA GLU A 111 -24.14 -100.14 -60.88
C GLU A 111 -23.12 -100.26 -59.74
N LYS A 112 -22.20 -101.23 -59.84
CA LYS A 112 -21.20 -101.47 -58.78
C LYS A 112 -20.05 -100.47 -58.83
N GLU A 113 -19.64 -100.08 -60.03
CA GLU A 113 -18.56 -99.11 -60.26
C GLU A 113 -19.00 -97.67 -59.94
N THR A 114 -20.28 -97.36 -60.17
CA THR A 114 -20.87 -96.09 -59.71
C THR A 114 -20.99 -96.03 -58.19
N MET A 115 -21.39 -97.12 -57.53
CA MET A 115 -21.38 -97.22 -56.05
C MET A 115 -19.97 -97.13 -55.44
N GLN A 116 -18.95 -97.69 -56.09
CA GLN A 116 -17.56 -97.52 -55.66
C GLN A 116 -17.10 -96.08 -55.82
N ASN A 117 -17.38 -95.43 -56.96
CA ASN A 117 -17.02 -94.02 -57.18
C ASN A 117 -17.68 -93.08 -56.13
N LEU A 118 -18.94 -93.34 -55.77
CA LEU A 118 -19.65 -92.63 -54.71
C LEU A 118 -19.01 -92.87 -53.34
N ASN A 119 -18.63 -94.10 -53.02
CA ASN A 119 -17.94 -94.42 -51.77
C ASN A 119 -16.55 -93.78 -51.70
N ASP A 120 -15.77 -93.83 -52.77
CA ASP A 120 -14.44 -93.20 -52.85
C ASP A 120 -14.56 -91.68 -52.71
N ARG A 121 -15.60 -91.09 -53.31
CA ARG A 121 -15.90 -89.67 -53.16
C ARG A 121 -16.32 -89.33 -51.73
N LEU A 122 -17.13 -90.16 -51.07
CA LEU A 122 -17.52 -89.98 -49.67
C LEU A 122 -16.32 -90.15 -48.72
N ALA A 123 -15.44 -91.12 -48.96
CA ALA A 123 -14.18 -91.26 -48.24
C ALA A 123 -13.31 -90.01 -48.39
N SER A 124 -13.17 -89.49 -49.62
CA SER A 124 -12.43 -88.24 -49.87
C SER A 124 -13.06 -87.02 -49.20
N TYR A 125 -14.39 -86.99 -49.03
CA TYR A 125 -15.08 -85.94 -48.28
C TYR A 125 -14.86 -86.08 -46.77
N LEU A 126 -14.92 -87.31 -46.22
CA LEU A 126 -14.63 -87.55 -44.81
C LEU A 126 -13.17 -87.21 -44.45
N ASP A 127 -12.22 -87.53 -45.34
CA ASP A 127 -10.81 -87.16 -45.15
C ASP A 127 -10.61 -85.64 -45.22
N LYS A 128 -11.33 -84.95 -46.12
CA LYS A 128 -11.34 -83.48 -46.15
C LYS A 128 -11.96 -82.85 -44.90
N VAL A 129 -13.04 -83.43 -44.37
CA VAL A 129 -13.67 -82.95 -43.13
C VAL A 129 -12.70 -83.11 -41.97
N ARG A 130 -12.05 -84.27 -41.83
CA ARG A 130 -11.02 -84.48 -40.80
C ARG A 130 -9.85 -83.51 -40.92
N ALA A 131 -9.34 -83.29 -42.13
CA ALA A 131 -8.25 -82.33 -42.36
C ALA A 131 -8.67 -80.89 -42.03
N LEU A 132 -9.93 -80.51 -42.30
CA LEU A 132 -10.47 -79.21 -41.93
C LEU A 132 -10.70 -79.09 -40.42
N GLU A 133 -11.17 -80.13 -39.75
CA GLU A 133 -11.30 -80.17 -38.29
C GLU A 133 -9.94 -80.02 -37.59
N GLU A 134 -8.91 -80.71 -38.08
CA GLU A 134 -7.54 -80.59 -37.57
C GLU A 134 -6.97 -79.18 -37.81
N ALA A 135 -7.14 -78.63 -39.01
CA ALA A 135 -6.71 -77.27 -39.33
C ALA A 135 -7.47 -76.21 -38.49
N ASN A 136 -8.74 -76.44 -38.19
CA ASN A 136 -9.54 -75.53 -37.37
C ASN A 136 -9.11 -75.59 -35.89
N ALA A 137 -8.83 -76.78 -35.36
CA ALA A 137 -8.27 -76.95 -34.03
C ALA A 137 -6.90 -76.25 -33.91
N ASP A 138 -6.04 -76.38 -34.92
CA ASP A 138 -4.75 -75.68 -34.98
C ASP A 138 -4.90 -74.15 -35.01
N LEU A 139 -5.90 -73.64 -35.73
CA LEU A 139 -6.20 -72.21 -35.78
C LEU A 139 -6.75 -71.71 -34.44
N GLU A 140 -7.61 -72.46 -33.77
CA GLU A 140 -8.12 -72.13 -32.43
C GLU A 140 -6.98 -72.03 -31.40
N VAL A 141 -6.04 -72.98 -31.44
CA VAL A 141 -4.84 -72.93 -30.58
C VAL A 141 -3.99 -71.70 -30.89
N LYS A 142 -3.77 -71.38 -32.18
CA LYS A 142 -3.00 -70.20 -32.58
C LYS A 142 -3.68 -68.90 -32.16
N ILE A 143 -5.00 -68.82 -32.26
CA ILE A 143 -5.79 -67.67 -31.80
C ILE A 143 -5.65 -67.53 -30.28
N HIS A 144 -5.81 -68.62 -29.54
CA HIS A 144 -5.65 -68.62 -28.09
C HIS A 144 -4.25 -68.15 -27.66
N ASP A 145 -3.22 -68.71 -28.28
CA ASP A 145 -1.83 -68.32 -28.02
C ASP A 145 -1.54 -66.87 -28.40
N TRP A 146 -2.16 -66.37 -29.48
CA TRP A 146 -2.04 -64.98 -29.90
C TRP A 146 -2.68 -64.04 -28.88
N TYR A 147 -3.89 -64.33 -28.41
CA TYR A 147 -4.56 -63.55 -27.36
C TYR A 147 -3.79 -63.58 -26.04
N LYS A 148 -3.18 -64.70 -25.69
CA LYS A 148 -2.35 -64.82 -24.49
C LYS A 148 -1.05 -64.01 -24.57
N LYS A 149 -0.47 -63.89 -25.78
CA LYS A 149 0.75 -63.10 -26.04
C LYS A 149 0.46 -61.61 -26.24
N GLN A 150 -0.72 -61.26 -26.75
CA GLN A 150 -1.15 -59.89 -27.05
C GLN A 150 -2.13 -59.31 -26.02
N GLY A 151 -2.37 -60.02 -24.91
CA GLY A 151 -3.14 -59.48 -23.79
C GLY A 151 -2.55 -58.14 -23.34
N PRO A 152 -3.37 -57.16 -22.90
CA PRO A 152 -2.87 -55.90 -22.39
C PRO A 152 -1.83 -56.18 -21.31
N GLY A 153 -0.60 -55.69 -21.50
CA GLY A 153 0.42 -55.80 -20.47
C GLY A 153 -0.09 -55.23 -19.15
N PRO A 154 0.44 -55.66 -17.99
CA PRO A 154 0.03 -55.11 -16.70
C PRO A 154 0.15 -53.59 -16.75
N ALA A 155 -0.93 -52.90 -16.35
CA ALA A 155 -1.01 -51.45 -16.37
C ALA A 155 0.25 -50.86 -15.72
N ARG A 156 0.90 -49.92 -16.40
CA ARG A 156 2.13 -49.31 -15.89
C ARG A 156 1.83 -48.63 -14.55
N ASP A 157 2.53 -49.00 -13.48
CA ASP A 157 2.26 -48.47 -12.15
C ASP A 157 2.71 -47.01 -12.01
N TYR A 158 1.77 -46.08 -12.20
CA TYR A 158 2.01 -44.62 -12.03
C TYR A 158 1.89 -44.13 -10.58
N SER A 159 1.68 -45.03 -9.61
CA SER A 159 1.46 -44.70 -8.20
C SER A 159 2.54 -43.80 -7.58
N HIS A 160 3.81 -44.02 -7.94
CA HIS A 160 4.91 -43.21 -7.41
C HIS A 160 4.86 -41.74 -7.88
N PHE A 161 4.42 -41.48 -9.12
CA PHE A 161 4.26 -40.12 -9.62
C PHE A 161 3.16 -39.38 -8.87
N PHE A 162 2.03 -40.04 -8.59
CA PHE A 162 0.96 -39.44 -7.79
C PHE A 162 1.44 -39.07 -6.38
N LYS A 163 2.23 -39.94 -5.74
CA LYS A 163 2.83 -39.64 -4.44
C LYS A 163 3.77 -38.42 -4.51
N THR A 164 4.63 -38.34 -5.52
CA THR A 164 5.51 -37.17 -5.70
C THR A 164 4.73 -35.87 -5.98
N ILE A 165 3.64 -35.95 -6.76
CA ILE A 165 2.77 -34.80 -7.05
C ILE A 165 2.09 -34.32 -5.76
N GLU A 166 1.61 -35.24 -4.93
CA GLU A 166 0.98 -34.92 -3.65
C GLU A 166 1.98 -34.30 -2.67
N GLU A 167 3.19 -34.85 -2.57
CA GLU A 167 4.28 -34.26 -1.76
C GLU A 167 4.65 -32.85 -2.23
N LEU A 168 4.71 -32.60 -3.55
CA LEU A 168 4.97 -31.28 -4.10
C LEU A 168 3.82 -30.31 -3.82
N ARG A 169 2.56 -30.74 -3.95
CA ARG A 169 1.39 -29.94 -3.60
C ARG A 169 1.40 -29.54 -2.13
N ASN A 170 1.71 -30.48 -1.24
CA ASN A 170 1.81 -30.20 0.19
C ASN A 170 2.93 -29.20 0.50
N LYS A 171 4.09 -29.30 -0.17
CA LYS A 171 5.17 -28.30 -0.05
C LYS A 171 4.75 -26.91 -0.53
N ILE A 172 4.02 -26.82 -1.64
CA ILE A 172 3.50 -25.54 -2.15
C ILE A 172 2.52 -24.92 -1.16
N LEU A 173 1.60 -25.73 -0.61
CA LEU A 173 0.63 -25.26 0.38
C LEU A 173 1.31 -24.78 1.67
N ALA A 174 2.27 -25.55 2.19
CA ALA A 174 3.06 -25.16 3.35
C ALA A 174 3.80 -23.85 3.09
N ALA A 175 4.51 -23.73 1.96
CA ALA A 175 5.21 -22.51 1.59
C ALA A 175 4.27 -21.31 1.40
N THR A 176 3.03 -21.54 0.94
CA THR A 176 2.01 -20.49 0.79
C THR A 176 1.54 -19.98 2.16
N ILE A 177 1.31 -20.90 3.11
CA ILE A 177 0.93 -20.55 4.49
C ILE A 177 2.08 -19.81 5.19
N ASP A 178 3.31 -20.30 5.05
CA ASP A 178 4.50 -19.67 5.61
C ASP A 178 4.70 -18.26 5.03
N ASN A 179 4.50 -18.08 3.72
CA ASN A 179 4.56 -16.78 3.08
C ASN A 179 3.50 -15.82 3.64
N ALA A 180 2.25 -16.27 3.78
CA ALA A 180 1.19 -15.48 4.40
C ALA A 180 1.53 -15.11 5.85
N SER A 181 2.09 -16.03 6.63
CA SER A 181 2.55 -15.77 8.00
C SER A 181 3.67 -14.71 8.04
N LEU A 182 4.65 -14.80 7.14
CA LEU A 182 5.74 -13.84 7.03
C LEU A 182 5.23 -12.45 6.64
N VAL A 183 4.28 -12.35 5.71
CA VAL A 183 3.64 -11.08 5.33
C VAL A 183 2.97 -10.43 6.54
N LEU A 184 2.22 -11.21 7.33
CA LEU A 184 1.59 -10.70 8.55
C LEU A 184 2.62 -10.23 9.59
N GLN A 185 3.73 -10.95 9.76
CA GLN A 185 4.82 -10.53 10.66
C GLN A 185 5.49 -9.24 10.17
N ILE A 186 5.68 -9.09 8.86
CA ILE A 186 6.22 -7.86 8.25
C ILE A 186 5.28 -6.69 8.51
N ASP A 187 3.98 -6.87 8.29
CA ASP A 187 3.00 -5.82 8.50
C ASP A 187 2.89 -5.44 9.99
N ASN A 188 2.92 -6.43 10.89
CA ASN A 188 2.97 -6.18 12.33
C ASN A 188 4.23 -5.40 12.75
N ALA A 189 5.41 -5.79 12.24
CA ALA A 189 6.66 -5.09 12.52
C ALA A 189 6.67 -3.66 11.97
N ARG A 190 6.06 -3.43 10.79
CA ARG A 190 5.89 -2.09 10.20
C ARG A 190 4.98 -1.22 11.05
N LEU A 191 3.82 -1.74 11.46
CA LEU A 191 2.89 -1.01 12.34
C LEU A 191 3.56 -0.65 13.67
N ALA A 192 4.29 -1.58 14.29
CA ALA A 192 5.04 -1.32 15.51
C ALA A 192 6.13 -0.23 15.31
N ALA A 193 6.83 -0.25 14.16
CA ALA A 193 7.82 0.77 13.84
C ALA A 193 7.19 2.16 13.65
N ASP A 194 6.04 2.24 12.98
CA ASP A 194 5.29 3.49 12.82
C ASP A 194 4.72 4.03 14.13
N ASP A 195 4.26 3.16 15.03
CA ASP A 195 3.85 3.52 16.39
C ASP A 195 5.02 4.12 17.17
N PHE A 196 6.20 3.51 17.11
CA PHE A 196 7.40 4.04 17.77
C PHE A 196 7.87 5.35 17.14
N ARG A 197 7.79 5.48 15.81
CA ARG A 197 8.12 6.72 15.10
C ARG A 197 7.22 7.87 15.56
N THR A 198 5.91 7.64 15.61
CA THR A 198 4.94 8.64 16.08
C THR A 198 5.20 9.02 17.53
N LYS A 199 5.43 8.04 18.42
CA LYS A 199 5.78 8.29 19.82
C LYS A 199 7.08 9.10 19.96
N TYR A 200 8.10 8.78 19.16
CA TYR A 200 9.36 9.52 19.16
C TYR A 200 9.17 10.97 18.71
N GLU A 201 8.40 11.21 17.64
CA GLU A 201 8.09 12.56 17.15
C GLU A 201 7.33 13.37 18.23
N THR A 202 6.36 12.77 18.92
CA THR A 202 5.64 13.44 20.01
C THR A 202 6.54 13.78 21.20
N GLU A 203 7.38 12.85 21.63
CA GLU A 203 8.34 13.07 22.74
C GLU A 203 9.40 14.11 22.37
N LEU A 204 9.88 14.10 21.12
CA LEU A 204 10.82 15.10 20.62
C LEU A 204 10.20 16.50 20.66
N ASN A 205 8.96 16.65 20.23
CA ASN A 205 8.24 17.92 20.28
C ASN A 205 8.04 18.42 21.72
N LEU A 206 7.65 17.53 22.64
CA LEU A 206 7.54 17.86 24.07
C LEU A 206 8.89 18.28 24.64
N ARG A 207 9.97 17.55 24.31
CA ARG A 207 11.34 17.89 24.74
C ARG A 207 11.76 19.27 24.24
N MET A 208 11.50 19.59 22.98
CA MET A 208 11.81 20.92 22.41
C MET A 208 11.02 22.03 23.11
N SER A 209 9.75 21.80 23.43
CA SER A 209 8.93 22.76 24.20
C SER A 209 9.52 23.01 25.59
N VAL A 210 9.83 21.94 26.33
CA VAL A 210 10.42 22.04 27.67
C VAL A 210 11.80 22.71 27.63
N GLU A 211 12.61 22.45 26.60
CA GLU A 211 13.87 23.16 26.41
C GLU A 211 13.69 24.66 26.12
N ALA A 212 12.68 25.02 25.32
CA ALA A 212 12.34 26.41 25.07
C ALA A 212 11.92 27.11 26.38
N ASP A 213 11.06 26.49 27.18
CA ASP A 213 10.62 26.99 28.48
C ASP A 213 11.79 27.13 29.45
N THR A 214 12.67 26.13 29.52
CA THR A 214 13.88 26.16 30.36
C THR A 214 14.81 27.31 29.97
N ASN A 215 14.99 27.55 28.67
CA ASN A 215 15.78 28.67 28.18
C ASN A 215 15.09 30.02 28.43
N GLY A 216 13.76 30.08 28.40
CA GLY A 216 12.97 31.24 28.80
C GLY A 216 13.17 31.56 30.28
N LEU A 217 13.04 30.57 31.16
CA LEU A 217 13.25 30.71 32.61
C LEU A 217 14.68 31.15 32.96
N ARG A 218 15.69 30.67 32.23
CA ARG A 218 17.08 31.15 32.39
C ARG A 218 17.20 32.64 32.06
N ARG A 219 16.58 33.12 30.99
CA ARG A 219 16.57 34.57 30.65
C ARG A 219 15.90 35.40 31.74
N VAL A 220 14.75 34.95 32.23
CA VAL A 220 14.05 35.62 33.34
C VAL A 220 14.92 35.66 34.60
N LEU A 221 15.64 34.57 34.91
CA LEU A 221 16.59 34.55 36.02
C LEU A 221 17.73 35.57 35.84
N ASP A 222 18.30 35.66 34.63
CA ASP A 222 19.35 36.63 34.31
C ASP A 222 18.82 38.07 34.45
N GLU A 223 17.63 38.36 33.93
CA GLU A 223 16.96 39.66 34.06
C GLU A 223 16.69 40.04 35.53
N LEU A 224 16.17 39.10 36.33
CA LEU A 224 15.96 39.30 37.77
C LEU A 224 17.29 39.51 38.52
N THR A 225 18.35 38.84 38.09
CA THR A 225 19.69 39.01 38.69
C THR A 225 20.24 40.40 38.41
N LEU A 226 20.07 40.92 37.18
CA LEU A 226 20.43 42.29 36.84
C LEU A 226 19.59 43.31 37.62
N ALA A 227 18.27 43.15 37.65
CA ALA A 227 17.39 44.05 38.40
C ALA A 227 17.71 44.06 39.91
N ARG A 228 18.07 42.90 40.48
CA ARG A 228 18.54 42.82 41.87
C ARG A 228 19.84 43.62 42.06
N ALA A 229 20.82 43.46 41.17
CA ALA A 229 22.09 44.19 41.25
C ALA A 229 21.88 45.71 41.14
N ASP A 230 21.00 46.16 40.25
CA ASP A 230 20.64 47.59 40.11
C ASP A 230 19.99 48.14 41.39
N LEU A 231 19.08 47.37 42.00
CA LEU A 231 18.46 47.76 43.28
C LEU A 231 19.48 47.75 44.43
N GLU A 232 20.41 46.80 44.46
CA GLU A 232 21.49 46.78 45.44
C GLU A 232 22.40 48.01 45.32
N MET A 233 22.73 48.43 44.08
CA MET A 233 23.46 49.66 43.83
C MET A 233 22.71 50.91 44.30
N GLN A 234 21.41 51.01 44.02
CA GLN A 234 20.58 52.13 44.49
C GLN A 234 20.47 52.18 46.02
N ILE A 235 20.38 51.02 46.68
CA ILE A 235 20.39 50.94 48.14
C ILE A 235 21.71 51.45 48.70
N GLU A 236 22.84 51.05 48.10
CA GLU A 236 24.15 51.47 48.58
C GLU A 236 24.39 52.97 48.35
N SER A 237 24.01 53.51 47.19
CA SER A 237 24.10 54.96 46.93
C SER A 237 23.27 55.78 47.93
N LEU A 238 22.04 55.33 48.23
CA LEU A 238 21.19 56.00 49.22
C LEU A 238 21.77 55.92 50.64
N LYS A 239 22.45 54.83 51.00
CA LYS A 239 23.15 54.74 52.28
C LYS A 239 24.34 55.70 52.35
N GLU A 240 25.11 55.81 51.27
CA GLU A 240 26.22 56.77 51.17
C GLU A 240 25.72 58.21 51.30
N GLU A 241 24.64 58.57 50.60
CA GLU A 241 24.00 59.89 50.71
C GLU A 241 23.53 60.16 52.15
N LEU A 242 22.87 59.20 52.79
CA LEU A 242 22.42 59.33 54.18
C LEU A 242 23.61 59.52 55.14
N ALA A 243 24.69 58.77 54.96
CA ALA A 243 25.91 58.93 55.75
C ALA A 243 26.55 60.31 55.54
N TYR A 244 26.59 60.80 54.30
CA TYR A 244 27.09 62.13 53.96
C TYR A 244 26.26 63.23 54.62
N LEU A 245 24.92 63.16 54.51
CA LEU A 245 24.00 64.11 55.15
C LEU A 245 24.14 64.13 56.68
N LYS A 246 24.28 62.97 57.31
CA LYS A 246 24.52 62.88 58.76
C LYS A 246 25.83 63.54 59.18
N LYS A 247 26.91 63.28 58.44
CA LYS A 247 28.22 63.87 58.70
C LYS A 247 28.18 65.39 58.54
N ASN A 248 27.58 65.89 57.45
CA ASN A 248 27.43 67.33 57.22
C ASN A 248 26.61 67.99 58.35
N HIS A 249 25.51 67.37 58.77
CA HIS A 249 24.73 67.87 59.90
C HIS A 249 25.52 67.90 61.21
N GLU A 250 26.32 66.87 61.50
CA GLU A 250 27.17 66.82 62.69
C GLU A 250 28.27 67.90 62.66
N GLU A 251 28.86 68.16 61.49
CA GLU A 251 29.81 69.25 61.27
C GLU A 251 29.15 70.62 61.44
N GLU A 252 27.96 70.84 60.88
CA GLU A 252 27.19 72.08 61.03
C GLU A 252 26.79 72.34 62.50
N ILE A 253 26.30 71.32 63.20
CA ILE A 253 25.96 71.42 64.63
C ILE A 253 27.22 71.73 65.46
N SER A 254 28.36 71.12 65.11
CA SER A 254 29.64 71.39 65.78
C SER A 254 30.14 72.82 65.52
N ALA A 255 30.02 73.30 64.28
CA ALA A 255 30.35 74.66 63.90
C ALA A 255 29.45 75.69 64.60
N LEU A 256 28.14 75.46 64.62
CA LEU A 256 27.16 76.30 65.33
C LEU A 256 27.38 76.26 66.85
N ARG A 257 27.72 75.12 67.44
CA ARG A 257 28.16 75.05 68.85
C ARG A 257 29.42 75.88 69.10
N GLY A 258 30.36 75.89 68.15
CA GLY A 258 31.54 76.76 68.21
C GLY A 258 31.20 78.24 68.08
N GLN A 259 30.17 78.58 67.31
CA GLN A 259 29.74 79.95 67.06
C GLN A 259 28.86 80.52 68.18
N VAL A 260 28.10 79.68 68.89
CA VAL A 260 27.27 80.06 70.05
C VAL A 260 28.10 80.21 71.35
N GLY A 261 29.40 79.90 71.32
CA GLY A 261 30.35 80.15 72.41
C GLY A 261 30.74 81.62 72.63
N GLY A 262 30.24 82.54 71.81
CA GLY A 262 30.50 83.98 71.93
C GLY A 262 29.22 84.77 72.06
N GLN A 263 28.72 84.96 73.28
CA GLN A 263 27.76 86.01 73.59
C GLN A 263 28.47 87.36 73.46
N VAL A 264 28.51 87.91 72.25
CA VAL A 264 29.16 89.19 71.95
C VAL A 264 28.13 90.10 71.31
N SER A 265 27.50 90.88 72.19
CA SER A 265 26.69 92.06 71.88
C SER A 265 27.62 93.13 71.32
N VAL A 266 27.51 93.44 70.02
CA VAL A 266 28.21 94.57 69.41
C VAL A 266 27.17 95.44 68.72
N GLU A 267 26.85 96.52 69.43
CA GLU A 267 26.09 97.66 68.95
C GLU A 267 26.99 98.44 67.97
N VAL A 268 26.57 98.52 66.70
CA VAL A 268 27.20 99.39 65.70
C VAL A 268 26.23 100.51 65.35
N ASP A 269 26.71 101.72 65.60
CA ASP A 269 26.09 103.03 65.42
C ASP A 269 25.62 103.28 63.98
N SER A 270 24.39 103.78 63.85
CA SER A 270 23.64 103.93 62.60
C SER A 270 23.75 105.35 62.05
N ALA A 271 24.31 105.49 60.85
CA ALA A 271 24.20 106.70 60.02
C ALA A 271 22.77 106.85 59.45
N PRO A 272 22.35 108.06 59.02
CA PRO A 272 20.94 108.41 58.76
C PRO A 272 20.32 107.49 57.69
N GLY A 273 19.24 106.83 58.08
CA GLY A 273 18.64 105.73 57.36
C GLY A 273 18.28 106.05 55.91
N ILE A 274 18.96 105.38 54.98
CA ILE A 274 18.23 104.79 53.85
C ILE A 274 17.09 103.99 54.49
N ASP A 275 15.87 104.18 54.02
CA ASP A 275 14.69 103.45 54.50
C ASP A 275 14.87 101.95 54.25
N LEU A 276 15.63 101.32 55.16
CA LEU A 276 16.05 99.94 55.12
C LEU A 276 14.81 99.05 55.21
N ALA A 277 13.78 99.53 55.92
CA ALA A 277 12.48 98.90 55.97
C ALA A 277 11.84 98.83 54.58
N LYS A 278 11.92 99.90 53.78
CA LYS A 278 11.44 99.89 52.39
C LYS A 278 12.24 98.98 51.47
N ILE A 279 13.58 98.97 51.54
CA ILE A 279 14.42 98.07 50.70
C ILE A 279 14.23 96.59 51.11
N LEU A 280 14.17 96.30 52.41
CA LEU A 280 13.88 94.96 52.91
C LEU A 280 12.46 94.52 52.56
N SER A 281 11.50 95.45 52.56
CA SER A 281 10.12 95.20 52.11
C SER A 281 10.06 94.93 50.61
N ASP A 282 10.77 95.71 49.78
CA ASP A 282 10.84 95.50 48.33
C ASP A 282 11.55 94.18 47.99
N MET A 283 12.65 93.83 48.69
CA MET A 283 13.29 92.52 48.52
C MET A 283 12.37 91.38 48.93
N ARG A 284 11.67 91.48 50.08
CA ARG A 284 10.66 90.48 50.48
C ARG A 284 9.58 90.34 49.43
N SER A 285 9.05 91.46 48.92
CA SER A 285 8.06 91.45 47.83
C SER A 285 8.57 90.75 46.58
N GLN A 286 9.82 91.01 46.15
CA GLN A 286 10.41 90.34 44.99
C GLN A 286 10.60 88.83 45.21
N TYR A 287 11.06 88.43 46.39
CA TYR A 287 11.20 87.02 46.75
C TYR A 287 9.84 86.32 46.83
N GLU A 288 8.83 86.99 47.35
CA GLU A 288 7.47 86.46 47.44
C GLU A 288 6.85 86.28 46.06
N VAL A 289 7.02 87.25 45.16
CA VAL A 289 6.60 87.13 43.75
C VAL A 289 7.35 86.00 43.04
N MET A 290 8.65 85.85 43.28
CA MET A 290 9.47 84.79 42.66
C MET A 290 9.14 83.40 43.20
N ALA A 291 8.90 83.27 44.51
CA ALA A 291 8.45 82.02 45.13
C ALA A 291 7.06 81.63 44.65
N GLU A 292 6.15 82.59 44.56
CA GLU A 292 4.80 82.39 44.05
C GLU A 292 4.79 82.03 42.55
N LYS A 293 5.69 82.63 41.75
CA LYS A 293 5.89 82.25 40.36
C LYS A 293 6.44 80.84 40.22
N ASN A 294 7.47 80.50 40.99
CA ASN A 294 8.07 79.15 40.98
C ASN A 294 7.03 78.09 41.40
N ARG A 295 6.22 78.36 42.42
CA ARG A 295 5.11 77.50 42.84
C ARG A 295 4.11 77.27 41.69
N LYS A 296 3.69 78.34 41.01
CA LYS A 296 2.77 78.25 39.86
C LYS A 296 3.38 77.51 38.67
N ASP A 297 4.64 77.75 38.36
CA ASP A 297 5.35 77.08 37.26
C ASP A 297 5.51 75.58 37.56
N ALA A 298 5.81 75.20 38.81
CA ALA A 298 5.85 73.81 39.24
C ALA A 298 4.47 73.15 39.18
N GLU A 299 3.42 73.80 39.67
CA GLU A 299 2.04 73.31 39.58
C GLU A 299 1.60 73.11 38.12
N ALA A 300 1.90 74.08 37.23
CA ALA A 300 1.61 73.98 35.80
C ALA A 300 2.39 72.85 35.11
N TRP A 301 3.64 72.64 35.50
CA TRP A 301 4.45 71.55 34.98
C TRP A 301 3.91 70.18 35.44
N PHE A 302 3.55 70.04 36.72
CA PHE A 302 2.95 68.81 37.25
C PHE A 302 1.59 68.51 36.61
N THR A 303 0.73 69.50 36.44
CA THR A 303 -0.58 69.29 35.79
C THR A 303 -0.39 68.89 34.33
N SER A 304 0.51 69.56 33.58
CA SER A 304 0.82 69.20 32.20
C SER A 304 1.34 67.76 32.08
N ARG A 305 2.27 67.35 32.94
CA ARG A 305 2.82 65.98 32.91
C ARG A 305 1.78 64.93 33.33
N THR A 306 0.92 65.26 34.28
CA THR A 306 -0.17 64.37 34.72
C THR A 306 -1.22 64.21 33.62
N GLU A 307 -1.56 65.27 32.90
CA GLU A 307 -2.47 65.20 31.74
C GLU A 307 -1.87 64.38 30.59
N GLU A 308 -0.58 64.53 30.32
CA GLU A 308 0.12 63.74 29.31
C GLU A 308 0.13 62.25 29.66
N LEU A 309 0.49 61.91 30.89
CA LEU A 309 0.45 60.53 31.39
C LEU A 309 -0.98 59.97 31.36
N SER A 310 -1.98 60.76 31.75
CA SER A 310 -3.39 60.35 31.68
C SER A 310 -3.83 60.04 30.25
N ARG A 311 -3.41 60.86 29.28
CA ARG A 311 -3.68 60.65 27.85
C ARG A 311 -2.98 59.39 27.32
N GLU A 312 -1.72 59.18 27.68
CA GLU A 312 -0.99 57.96 27.33
C GLU A 312 -1.65 56.71 27.92
N VAL A 313 -2.00 56.72 29.21
CA VAL A 313 -2.67 55.59 29.88
C VAL A 313 -4.03 55.30 29.22
N ALA A 314 -4.80 56.32 28.86
CA ALA A 314 -6.05 56.14 28.13
C ALA A 314 -5.82 55.48 26.76
N GLY A 315 -4.82 55.94 26.00
CA GLY A 315 -4.46 55.35 24.71
C GLY A 315 -3.99 53.90 24.79
N HIS A 316 -3.11 53.58 25.77
CA HIS A 316 -2.67 52.21 26.01
C HIS A 316 -3.83 51.30 26.45
N THR A 317 -4.75 51.83 27.28
CA THR A 317 -5.94 51.08 27.71
C THR A 317 -6.85 50.74 26.54
N GLU A 318 -7.08 51.70 25.64
CA GLU A 318 -7.87 51.48 24.42
C GLU A 318 -7.21 50.44 23.50
N GLN A 319 -5.91 50.56 23.23
CA GLN A 319 -5.17 49.58 22.43
C GLN A 319 -5.24 48.17 23.06
N LEU A 320 -5.12 48.08 24.38
CA LEU A 320 -5.23 46.81 25.09
C LEU A 320 -6.64 46.21 24.98
N GLN A 321 -7.69 47.03 25.03
CA GLN A 321 -9.05 46.56 24.79
C GLN A 321 -9.25 46.07 23.34
N ILE A 322 -8.75 46.80 22.35
CA ILE A 322 -8.83 46.40 20.93
C ILE A 322 -8.12 45.07 20.71
N SER A 323 -6.87 44.95 21.17
CA SER A 323 -6.11 43.70 21.07
C SER A 323 -6.82 42.54 21.78
N LYS A 324 -7.40 42.79 22.96
CA LYS A 324 -8.19 41.78 23.67
C LYS A 324 -9.40 41.33 22.86
N THR A 325 -10.14 42.25 22.23
CA THR A 325 -11.30 41.90 21.38
C THR A 325 -10.86 41.09 20.16
N GLU A 326 -9.79 41.49 19.48
CA GLU A 326 -9.22 40.78 18.33
C GLU A 326 -8.81 39.34 18.70
N VAL A 327 -8.12 39.16 19.82
CA VAL A 327 -7.77 37.83 20.33
C VAL A 327 -9.01 36.98 20.62
N THR A 328 -10.08 37.57 21.17
CA THR A 328 -11.33 36.81 21.40
C THR A 328 -12.04 36.44 20.11
N ASP A 329 -12.00 37.29 19.08
CA ASP A 329 -12.63 37.01 17.78
C ASP A 329 -11.83 35.98 16.98
N LEU A 330 -10.50 36.06 17.02
CA LEU A 330 -9.62 35.02 16.47
C LEU A 330 -9.84 33.66 17.16
N ARG A 331 -10.04 33.64 18.48
CA ARG A 331 -10.40 32.40 19.18
C ARG A 331 -11.75 31.85 18.76
N ARG A 332 -12.77 32.69 18.59
CA ARG A 332 -14.11 32.27 18.11
C ARG A 332 -14.04 31.71 16.69
N THR A 333 -13.31 32.37 15.79
CA THR A 333 -13.15 31.91 14.41
C THR A 333 -12.39 30.60 14.33
N LEU A 334 -11.32 30.43 15.13
CA LEU A 334 -10.59 29.16 15.23
C LEU A 334 -11.51 28.03 15.70
N GLN A 335 -12.28 28.24 16.77
CA GLN A 335 -13.24 27.24 17.25
C GLN A 335 -14.30 26.90 16.19
N GLY A 336 -14.79 27.88 15.45
CA GLY A 336 -15.74 27.66 14.35
C GLY A 336 -15.13 26.81 13.22
N LEU A 337 -13.90 27.11 12.82
CA LEU A 337 -13.18 26.34 11.79
C LEU A 337 -12.87 24.91 12.25
N GLU A 338 -12.57 24.71 13.54
CA GLU A 338 -12.31 23.39 14.10
C GLU A 338 -13.57 22.53 14.13
N ILE A 339 -14.73 23.10 14.48
CA ILE A 339 -16.03 22.41 14.39
C ILE A 339 -16.36 22.05 12.94
N GLU A 340 -16.15 22.98 11.99
CA GLU A 340 -16.36 22.73 10.57
C GLU A 340 -15.45 21.59 10.07
N LEU A 341 -14.18 21.58 10.47
CA LEU A 341 -13.25 20.49 10.15
C LEU A 341 -13.76 19.14 10.67
N GLN A 342 -14.21 19.07 11.92
CA GLN A 342 -14.77 17.84 12.49
C GLN A 342 -16.05 17.39 11.77
N SER A 343 -16.92 18.34 11.41
CA SER A 343 -18.12 18.08 10.60
C SER A 343 -17.75 17.48 9.24
N GLN A 344 -16.81 18.08 8.51
CA GLN A 344 -16.36 17.59 7.21
C GLN A 344 -15.70 16.19 7.30
N LEU A 345 -14.91 15.92 8.34
CA LEU A 345 -14.34 14.59 8.58
C LEU A 345 -15.43 13.55 8.83
N SER A 346 -16.46 13.88 9.63
CA SER A 346 -17.59 13.00 9.87
C SER A 346 -18.39 12.72 8.58
N MET A 347 -18.59 13.73 7.74
CA MET A 347 -19.26 13.61 6.45
C MET A 347 -18.46 12.72 5.49
N LYS A 348 -17.14 12.93 5.40
CA LYS A 348 -16.23 12.08 4.61
C LYS A 348 -16.34 10.62 5.04
N ALA A 349 -16.26 10.33 6.34
CA ALA A 349 -16.33 8.98 6.86
C ALA A 349 -17.69 8.31 6.53
N ALA A 350 -18.79 9.05 6.64
CA ALA A 350 -20.11 8.56 6.25
C ALA A 350 -20.18 8.25 4.74
N LEU A 351 -19.67 9.14 3.89
CA LEU A 351 -19.63 8.92 2.44
C LEU A 351 -18.76 7.72 2.05
N GLU A 352 -17.56 7.60 2.63
CA GLU A 352 -16.68 6.44 2.42
C GLU A 352 -17.35 5.13 2.87
N GLY A 353 -18.08 5.15 3.99
CA GLY A 353 -18.88 4.02 4.44
C GLY A 353 -19.98 3.63 3.47
N THR A 354 -20.76 4.60 2.98
CA THR A 354 -21.82 4.31 1.98
C THR A 354 -21.24 3.80 0.66
N LEU A 355 -20.08 4.33 0.23
CA LEU A 355 -19.40 3.84 -0.96
C LEU A 355 -19.00 2.37 -0.79
N ALA A 356 -18.32 2.03 0.30
CA ALA A 356 -17.91 0.66 0.59
C ALA A 356 -19.11 -0.31 0.69
N GLU A 357 -20.21 0.12 1.32
CA GLU A 357 -21.45 -0.67 1.39
C GLU A 357 -22.04 -0.92 0.00
N THR A 358 -22.10 0.12 -0.85
CA THR A 358 -22.61 -0.02 -2.21
C THR A 358 -21.73 -0.92 -3.07
N GLU A 359 -20.41 -0.78 -2.99
CA GLU A 359 -19.45 -1.63 -3.69
C GLU A 359 -19.58 -3.10 -3.24
N ALA A 360 -19.68 -3.35 -1.94
CA ALA A 360 -19.88 -4.69 -1.40
C ALA A 360 -21.21 -5.29 -1.89
N ARG A 361 -22.30 -4.51 -1.89
CA ARG A 361 -23.62 -4.94 -2.38
C ARG A 361 -23.58 -5.31 -3.86
N PHE A 362 -22.97 -4.47 -4.70
CA PHE A 362 -22.85 -4.75 -6.13
C PHE A 362 -21.88 -5.91 -6.41
N GLY A 363 -20.80 -6.03 -5.65
CA GLY A 363 -19.89 -7.18 -5.70
C GLY A 363 -20.61 -8.51 -5.41
N ALA A 364 -21.46 -8.53 -4.38
CA ALA A 364 -22.28 -9.70 -4.06
C ALA A 364 -23.29 -10.02 -5.18
N GLN A 365 -23.95 -9.01 -5.76
CA GLN A 365 -24.87 -9.20 -6.88
C GLN A 365 -24.15 -9.76 -8.13
N LEU A 366 -22.96 -9.26 -8.45
CA LEU A 366 -22.14 -9.77 -9.55
C LEU A 366 -21.72 -11.22 -9.31
N ALA A 367 -21.29 -11.55 -8.09
CA ALA A 367 -20.94 -12.93 -7.73
C ALA A 367 -22.15 -13.89 -7.88
N GLN A 368 -23.34 -13.45 -7.47
CA GLN A 368 -24.57 -14.22 -7.63
C GLN A 368 -24.91 -14.46 -9.12
N ILE A 369 -24.82 -13.42 -9.95
CA ILE A 369 -25.06 -13.53 -11.40
C ILE A 369 -24.04 -14.46 -12.05
N GLN A 370 -22.75 -14.33 -11.69
CA GLN A 370 -21.69 -15.19 -12.21
C GLN A 370 -21.92 -16.67 -11.84
N ALA A 371 -22.35 -16.94 -10.61
CA ALA A 371 -22.70 -18.30 -10.18
C ALA A 371 -23.89 -18.87 -10.98
N LEU A 372 -24.90 -18.05 -11.29
CA LEU A 372 -26.02 -18.46 -12.13
C LEU A 372 -25.56 -18.76 -13.57
N ILE A 373 -24.72 -17.91 -14.16
CA ILE A 373 -24.15 -18.13 -15.50
C ILE A 373 -23.40 -19.45 -15.53
N SER A 374 -22.49 -19.69 -14.59
CA SER A 374 -21.71 -20.93 -14.55
C SER A 374 -22.58 -22.18 -14.35
N SER A 375 -23.66 -22.08 -13.56
CA SER A 375 -24.65 -23.15 -13.43
C SER A 375 -25.37 -23.44 -14.75
N MET A 376 -25.80 -22.41 -15.47
CA MET A 376 -26.45 -22.57 -16.78
C MET A 376 -25.49 -23.10 -17.85
N GLU A 377 -24.23 -22.66 -17.84
CA GLU A 377 -23.19 -23.17 -18.73
C GLU A 377 -22.92 -24.67 -18.49
N ALA A 378 -22.89 -25.09 -17.23
CA ALA A 378 -22.77 -26.50 -16.87
C ALA A 378 -23.97 -27.32 -17.37
N GLN A 379 -25.20 -26.85 -17.14
CA GLN A 379 -26.39 -27.51 -17.65
C GLN A 379 -26.41 -27.62 -19.19
N LEU A 380 -25.97 -26.56 -19.90
CA LEU A 380 -25.85 -26.59 -21.36
C LEU A 380 -24.80 -27.60 -21.83
N SER A 381 -23.68 -27.73 -21.10
CA SER A 381 -22.66 -28.73 -21.37
C SER A 381 -23.22 -30.15 -21.21
N ASP A 382 -23.95 -30.41 -20.12
CA ASP A 382 -24.54 -31.72 -19.86
C ASP A 382 -25.56 -32.11 -20.94
N VAL A 383 -26.45 -31.20 -21.32
CA VAL A 383 -27.45 -31.45 -22.37
C VAL A 383 -26.78 -31.72 -23.73
N ARG A 384 -25.69 -31.01 -24.04
CA ARG A 384 -24.91 -31.27 -25.27
C ARG A 384 -24.27 -32.66 -25.24
N ALA A 385 -23.65 -33.04 -24.11
CA ALA A 385 -23.06 -34.36 -23.95
C ALA A 385 -24.10 -35.48 -24.07
N ASP A 386 -25.28 -35.31 -23.48
CA ASP A 386 -26.39 -36.25 -23.61
C ASP A 386 -26.92 -36.34 -25.04
N THR A 387 -27.02 -35.22 -25.74
CA THR A 387 -27.45 -35.19 -27.15
C THR A 387 -26.44 -35.91 -28.04
N GLU A 388 -25.15 -35.68 -27.83
CA GLU A 388 -24.06 -36.36 -28.55
C GLU A 388 -24.12 -37.88 -28.31
N ARG A 389 -24.31 -38.30 -27.05
CA ARG A 389 -24.46 -39.70 -26.67
C ARG A 389 -25.68 -40.34 -27.33
N GLN A 390 -26.84 -39.69 -27.28
CA GLN A 390 -28.05 -40.18 -27.96
C GLN A 390 -27.81 -40.32 -29.47
N ASN A 391 -27.15 -39.37 -30.10
CA ASN A 391 -26.83 -39.44 -31.53
C ASN A 391 -25.97 -40.67 -31.87
N GLN A 392 -24.96 -40.96 -31.06
CA GLN A 392 -24.14 -42.17 -31.21
C GLN A 392 -24.96 -43.46 -31.03
N GLU A 393 -25.83 -43.51 -30.03
CA GLU A 393 -26.75 -44.65 -29.82
C GLU A 393 -27.71 -44.84 -31.01
N TYR A 394 -28.26 -43.73 -31.55
CA TYR A 394 -29.11 -43.77 -32.75
C TYR A 394 -28.36 -44.25 -33.99
N GLN A 395 -27.12 -43.83 -34.18
CA GLN A 395 -26.29 -44.27 -35.31
C GLN A 395 -26.03 -45.78 -35.24
N GLN A 396 -25.67 -46.30 -34.06
CA GLN A 396 -25.48 -47.73 -33.85
C GLN A 396 -26.77 -48.53 -34.13
N LEU A 397 -27.92 -48.04 -33.68
CA LEU A 397 -29.21 -48.68 -33.94
C LEU A 397 -29.54 -48.69 -35.44
N MET A 398 -29.21 -47.61 -36.16
CA MET A 398 -29.40 -47.53 -37.61
C MET A 398 -28.50 -48.53 -38.36
N ASP A 399 -27.24 -48.66 -37.94
CA ASP A 399 -26.31 -49.63 -38.52
C ASP A 399 -26.81 -51.09 -38.32
N ILE A 400 -27.31 -51.41 -37.12
CA ILE A 400 -27.93 -52.71 -36.83
C ILE A 400 -29.18 -52.93 -37.69
N LYS A 401 -30.06 -51.92 -37.80
CA LYS A 401 -31.26 -51.99 -38.64
C LYS A 401 -30.89 -52.27 -40.10
N SER A 402 -29.92 -51.55 -40.66
CA SER A 402 -29.44 -51.79 -42.02
C SER A 402 -28.86 -53.18 -42.22
N ARG A 403 -28.13 -53.73 -41.23
CA ARG A 403 -27.64 -55.11 -41.29
C ARG A 403 -28.78 -56.14 -41.28
N LEU A 404 -29.76 -55.96 -40.40
CA LEU A 404 -30.94 -56.84 -40.35
C LEU A 404 -31.77 -56.76 -41.63
N GLU A 405 -31.91 -55.59 -42.24
CA GLU A 405 -32.58 -55.43 -43.53
C GLU A 405 -31.87 -56.20 -44.66
N GLN A 406 -30.53 -56.20 -44.66
CA GLN A 406 -29.73 -57.01 -45.58
C GLN A 406 -29.95 -58.52 -45.34
N GLU A 407 -29.90 -58.97 -44.08
CA GLU A 407 -30.17 -60.36 -43.71
C GLU A 407 -31.58 -60.79 -44.18
N ILE A 408 -32.62 -59.99 -43.92
CA ILE A 408 -33.99 -60.26 -44.39
C ILE A 408 -34.06 -60.35 -45.92
N ALA A 409 -33.36 -59.46 -46.64
CA ALA A 409 -33.31 -59.52 -48.10
C ALA A 409 -32.67 -60.82 -48.60
N THR A 410 -31.58 -61.28 -47.95
CA THR A 410 -30.96 -62.56 -48.28
C THR A 410 -31.88 -63.74 -47.96
N TYR A 411 -32.58 -63.72 -46.81
CA TYR A 411 -33.54 -64.76 -46.45
C TYR A 411 -34.72 -64.82 -47.44
N ARG A 412 -35.23 -63.67 -47.91
CA ARG A 412 -36.27 -63.63 -48.96
C ARG A 412 -35.78 -64.24 -50.28
N SER A 413 -34.56 -63.89 -50.71
CA SER A 413 -33.97 -64.46 -51.94
C SER A 413 -33.77 -65.97 -51.86
N LEU A 414 -33.39 -66.51 -50.70
CA LEU A 414 -33.25 -67.95 -50.47
C LEU A 414 -34.60 -68.67 -50.51
N LEU A 415 -35.64 -68.10 -49.89
CA LEU A 415 -37.01 -68.66 -49.95
C LEU A 415 -37.54 -68.68 -51.39
N GLU A 416 -37.42 -67.58 -52.12
CA GLU A 416 -37.85 -67.51 -53.53
C GLU A 416 -37.09 -68.51 -54.43
N GLY A 417 -35.78 -68.72 -54.18
CA GLY A 417 -34.99 -69.72 -54.88
C GLY A 417 -35.40 -71.17 -54.57
N GLN A 418 -35.84 -71.44 -53.34
CA GLN A 418 -36.33 -72.75 -52.93
C GLN A 418 -37.75 -73.03 -53.44
N ASP A 419 -38.62 -72.02 -53.48
CA ASP A 419 -39.96 -72.10 -54.09
C ASP A 419 -39.87 -72.33 -55.60
N ALA A 420 -38.89 -71.73 -56.29
CA ALA A 420 -38.59 -72.03 -57.69
C ALA A 420 -38.09 -73.48 -57.90
N HIS A 421 -37.38 -74.06 -56.91
CA HIS A 421 -36.96 -75.45 -56.97
C HIS A 421 -38.13 -76.42 -56.69
N TYR A 422 -39.04 -76.09 -55.77
CA TYR A 422 -40.22 -76.90 -55.46
C TYR A 422 -41.28 -76.87 -56.59
N ASN A 423 -41.49 -75.74 -57.25
CA ASN A 423 -42.42 -75.62 -58.36
C ASN A 423 -41.94 -76.30 -59.66
N ASN A 424 -40.67 -76.72 -59.75
CA ASN A 424 -40.08 -77.43 -60.89
C ASN A 424 -39.93 -78.96 -60.66
N LEU A 425 -40.45 -79.52 -59.58
CA LEU A 425 -40.53 -80.97 -59.39
C LEU A 425 -41.75 -81.54 -60.15
N PRO A 426 -41.58 -82.53 -61.04
CA PRO A 426 -42.69 -83.13 -61.76
C PRO A 426 -43.59 -83.92 -60.80
N THR A 427 -44.88 -83.60 -60.78
CA THR A 427 -45.89 -84.35 -60.04
C THR A 427 -46.03 -85.77 -60.63
N PRO A 428 -46.05 -86.84 -59.80
CA PRO A 428 -46.31 -88.18 -60.29
C PRO A 428 -47.78 -88.31 -60.67
N LYS A 429 -48.06 -88.72 -61.92
CA LYS A 429 -49.36 -89.25 -62.31
C LYS A 429 -49.62 -90.52 -61.49
N ALA A 430 -50.69 -90.52 -60.70
CA ALA A 430 -51.29 -91.74 -60.20
C ALA A 430 -52.81 -91.69 -60.39
N LEU A 431 -53.31 -92.85 -60.82
CA LEU A 431 -54.62 -93.27 -61.34
C LEU A 431 -55.88 -92.67 -60.72
#